data_AF-A0A0S8ABA9-F1
#
_entry.id   AF-A0A0S8ABA9-F1
#
_cell.length_a   1.000
_cell.length_b   1.000
_cell.length_c   1.000
_cell.angle_alpha   90.00
_cell.angle_beta   90.00
_cell.angle_gamma   90.00
#
_symmetry.space_group_name_H-M   'P 1'
#
loop_
_entity.id
_entity.type
_entity.pdbx_description
1 polymer ?
#
loop_
_entity_poly.entity_id
_entity_poly.type
_entity_poly.pdbx_seq_one_letter_code
_entity_poly.pdbx_strand_id
1 'polypeptide(L)'
;MKWFVFFLVIFNAGFFALSEHTARAQDGKTDWNAFSKNLVKAFSSDNEGLQRSSLQLIIEHADSLKIPRNTVLDIVSVYRYHEKPCCRRLAMIALSKIQNGWAMDFLKRNIKYETDVEMKKQLEHIVFNYYGENSGLQVKPSGPVLAEK
;
A
#
# COMPACT_ATOMS: atom_id res chain seq x y z
N MET A 1 -55.14 -55.00 13.83
CA MET A 1 -54.72 -55.05 15.25
C MET A 1 -53.22 -55.28 15.31
N LYS A 2 -52.52 -54.50 16.16
CA LYS A 2 -51.10 -54.59 16.53
C LYS A 2 -50.11 -54.11 15.45
N TRP A 3 -49.70 -52.84 15.42
CA TRP A 3 -48.73 -52.16 16.32
C TRP A 3 -47.40 -52.92 16.44
N PHE A 4 -46.35 -52.43 15.79
CA PHE A 4 -45.11 -52.00 16.46
C PHE A 4 -44.21 -51.29 15.44
N VAL A 5 -44.19 -49.96 15.55
CA VAL A 5 -43.23 -49.08 14.89
C VAL A 5 -41.92 -49.22 15.66
N PHE A 6 -40.89 -49.81 15.05
CA PHE A 6 -39.53 -49.73 15.56
C PHE A 6 -38.76 -48.66 14.79
N PHE A 7 -38.63 -47.51 15.44
CA PHE A 7 -37.70 -46.45 15.11
C PHE A 7 -36.27 -47.01 15.14
N LEU A 8 -35.55 -46.93 14.02
CA LEU A 8 -34.10 -47.02 13.99
C LEU A 8 -33.57 -45.74 13.33
N VAL A 9 -33.52 -44.68 14.14
CA VAL A 9 -32.78 -43.46 13.81
C VAL A 9 -31.30 -43.81 13.97
N ILE A 10 -30.64 -44.09 12.85
CA ILE A 10 -29.19 -44.10 12.78
C ILE A 10 -28.76 -42.63 12.90
N PHE A 11 -28.40 -42.25 14.11
CA PHE A 11 -27.80 -40.97 14.43
C PHE A 11 -26.42 -40.94 13.76
N ASN A 12 -26.37 -40.35 12.56
CA ASN A 12 -25.15 -40.13 11.81
C ASN A 12 -24.38 -38.97 12.48
N ALA A 13 -23.80 -39.24 13.65
CA ALA A 13 -22.79 -38.37 14.26
C ALA A 13 -21.47 -38.57 13.51
N GLY A 14 -21.49 -38.25 12.22
CA GLY A 14 -20.30 -38.05 11.41
C GLY A 14 -19.66 -36.75 11.86
N PHE A 15 -18.85 -36.85 12.91
CA PHE A 15 -17.62 -36.10 13.15
C PHE A 15 -17.52 -34.81 12.33
N PHE A 16 -18.22 -33.76 12.78
CA PHE A 16 -17.86 -32.39 12.44
C PHE A 16 -16.48 -32.14 13.08
N ALA A 17 -15.43 -32.50 12.36
CA ALA A 17 -14.12 -31.92 12.56
C ALA A 17 -14.26 -30.44 12.22
N LEU A 18 -14.68 -29.66 13.23
CA LEU A 18 -14.52 -28.23 13.25
C LEU A 18 -13.02 -28.01 13.10
N SER A 19 -12.57 -27.74 11.87
CA SER A 19 -11.23 -27.24 11.63
C SER A 19 -11.21 -25.82 12.22
N GLU A 20 -10.99 -25.74 13.51
CA GLU A 20 -10.42 -24.56 14.14
C GLU A 20 -9.06 -24.37 13.47
N HIS A 21 -9.05 -23.67 12.34
CA HIS A 21 -7.87 -22.97 11.88
C HIS A 21 -7.63 -21.86 12.91
N THR A 22 -7.09 -22.26 14.06
CA THR A 22 -6.30 -21.41 14.91
C THR A 22 -5.21 -20.88 13.99
N ALA A 23 -5.41 -19.65 13.50
CA ALA A 23 -4.37 -18.87 12.90
C ALA A 23 -3.30 -18.74 13.97
N ARG A 24 -2.33 -19.67 13.95
CA ARG A 24 -1.11 -19.54 14.71
C ARG A 24 -0.52 -18.21 14.29
N ALA A 25 -0.59 -17.22 15.18
CA ALA A 25 0.31 -16.09 15.19
C ALA A 25 1.70 -16.69 15.39
N GLN A 26 2.28 -17.12 14.28
CA GLN A 26 3.61 -17.67 14.24
C GLN A 26 4.51 -16.47 14.49
N ASP A 27 5.37 -16.54 15.52
CA ASP A 27 6.58 -15.72 15.70
C ASP A 27 7.58 -15.98 14.54
N GLY A 28 7.07 -16.01 13.31
CA GLY A 28 7.80 -16.21 12.09
C GLY A 28 8.27 -14.85 11.62
N LYS A 29 9.58 -14.70 11.48
CA LYS A 29 10.19 -13.57 10.77
C LYS A 29 9.39 -13.32 9.48
N THR A 30 8.84 -12.11 9.34
CA THR A 30 8.08 -11.72 8.16
C THR A 30 8.92 -11.97 6.90
N ASP A 31 8.39 -12.79 5.98
CA ASP A 31 9.01 -12.97 4.66
C ASP A 31 8.71 -11.76 3.78
N TRP A 32 9.54 -10.73 3.92
CA TRP A 32 9.44 -9.49 3.15
C TRP A 32 9.58 -9.70 1.64
N ASN A 33 10.24 -10.77 1.18
CA ASN A 33 10.35 -11.05 -0.25
C ASN A 33 9.02 -11.58 -0.80
N ALA A 34 8.41 -12.54 -0.11
CA ALA A 34 7.08 -13.05 -0.48
C ALA A 34 6.02 -11.95 -0.39
N PHE A 35 6.06 -11.14 0.67
CA PHE A 35 5.18 -9.98 0.84
C PHE A 35 5.34 -8.99 -0.31
N SER A 36 6.57 -8.56 -0.62
CA SER A 36 6.83 -7.63 -1.74
C SER A 36 6.30 -8.18 -3.07
N LYS A 37 6.53 -9.47 -3.35
CA LYS A 37 6.07 -10.11 -4.60
C LYS A 37 4.54 -10.13 -4.71
N ASN A 38 3.85 -10.50 -3.63
CA ASN A 38 2.39 -10.54 -3.60
C ASN A 38 1.79 -9.14 -3.67
N LEU A 39 2.44 -8.17 -3.03
CA LEU A 39 2.03 -6.77 -3.04
C LEU A 39 2.12 -6.16 -4.45
N VAL A 40 3.22 -6.41 -5.16
CA VAL A 40 3.38 -6.00 -6.57
C VAL A 40 2.29 -6.63 -7.43
N LYS A 41 2.02 -7.94 -7.24
CA LYS A 41 0.96 -8.63 -7.99
C LYS A 41 -0.43 -8.04 -7.70
N ALA A 42 -0.73 -7.70 -6.45
CA ALA A 42 -2.00 -7.08 -6.06
C ALA A 42 -2.14 -5.67 -6.63
N PHE A 43 -1.06 -4.88 -6.63
CA PHE A 43 -1.02 -3.54 -7.22
C PHE A 43 -1.29 -3.55 -8.73
N SER A 44 -0.74 -4.53 -9.45
CA SER A 44 -0.95 -4.70 -10.89
C SER A 44 -2.29 -5.34 -11.28
N SER A 45 -3.20 -5.56 -10.32
CA SER A 45 -4.53 -6.09 -10.63
C SER A 45 -5.49 -4.99 -11.12
N ASP A 46 -6.51 -5.38 -11.88
CA ASP A 46 -7.56 -4.46 -12.36
C ASP A 46 -8.53 -4.01 -11.26
N ASN A 47 -8.36 -4.51 -10.03
CA ASN A 47 -9.20 -4.14 -8.91
C ASN A 47 -8.69 -2.86 -8.24
N GLU A 48 -9.41 -1.75 -8.42
CA GLU A 48 -9.06 -0.45 -7.81
C GLU A 48 -8.85 -0.53 -6.29
N GLY A 49 -9.65 -1.34 -5.59
CA GLY A 49 -9.56 -1.51 -4.14
C GLY A 49 -8.24 -2.18 -3.73
N LEU A 50 -7.84 -3.24 -4.45
CA LEU A 50 -6.55 -3.90 -4.24
C LEU A 50 -5.40 -2.96 -4.60
N GLN A 51 -5.51 -2.20 -5.69
CA GLN A 51 -4.48 -1.24 -6.08
C GLN A 51 -4.26 -0.17 -5.01
N ARG A 52 -5.35 0.42 -4.47
CA ARG A 52 -5.27 1.42 -3.40
C ARG A 52 -4.73 0.86 -2.10
N SER A 53 -5.22 -0.31 -1.69
CA SER A 53 -4.72 -0.99 -0.49
C SER A 53 -3.24 -1.32 -0.63
N SER A 54 -2.82 -1.71 -1.84
CA SER A 54 -1.41 -1.98 -2.13
C SER A 54 -0.55 -0.72 -2.03
N LEU A 55 -1.02 0.43 -2.55
CA LEU A 55 -0.32 1.71 -2.38
C LEU A 55 -0.16 2.10 -0.90
N GLN A 56 -1.19 1.89 -0.08
CA GLN A 56 -1.11 2.16 1.37
C GLN A 56 -0.06 1.29 2.04
N LEU A 57 -0.04 -0.02 1.75
CA LEU A 57 0.96 -0.94 2.28
C LEU A 57 2.39 -0.62 1.78
N ILE A 58 2.52 -0.12 0.55
CA ILE A 58 3.80 0.39 0.03
C ILE A 58 4.26 1.59 0.85
N ILE A 59 3.38 2.55 1.15
CA ILE A 59 3.71 3.72 1.97
C ILE A 59 4.13 3.32 3.38
N GLU A 60 3.41 2.37 3.97
CA GLU A 60 3.63 1.92 5.35
C GLU A 60 4.95 1.14 5.51
N HIS A 61 5.30 0.30 4.54
CA HIS A 61 6.43 -0.63 4.66
C HIS A 61 7.56 -0.38 3.66
N ALA A 62 7.62 0.80 3.03
CA ALA A 62 8.57 1.13 1.96
C ALA A 62 10.02 0.72 2.27
N ASP A 63 10.48 0.94 3.51
CA ASP A 63 11.86 0.68 3.95
C ASP A 63 12.23 -0.82 3.93
N SER A 64 11.23 -1.70 4.02
CA SER A 64 11.42 -3.16 4.00
C SER A 64 11.10 -3.80 2.64
N LEU A 65 10.44 -3.06 1.75
CA LEU A 65 9.94 -3.58 0.50
C LEU A 65 10.99 -3.53 -0.61
N LYS A 66 11.05 -4.60 -1.40
CA LYS A 66 11.83 -4.62 -2.65
C LYS A 66 10.89 -4.33 -3.81
N ILE A 67 10.73 -3.06 -4.15
CA ILE A 67 9.87 -2.62 -5.25
C ILE A 67 10.65 -2.63 -6.58
N PRO A 68 10.26 -3.47 -7.56
CA PRO A 68 10.90 -3.46 -8.87
C PRO A 68 10.70 -2.13 -9.60
N ARG A 69 11.64 -1.77 -10.47
CA ARG A 69 11.56 -0.54 -11.29
C ARG A 69 10.25 -0.45 -12.07
N ASN A 70 9.77 -1.55 -12.64
CA ASN A 70 8.52 -1.56 -13.41
C ASN A 70 7.33 -1.12 -12.56
N THR A 71 7.23 -1.59 -11.31
CA THR A 71 6.18 -1.17 -10.37
C THR A 71 6.27 0.33 -10.06
N VAL A 72 7.47 0.91 -10.00
CA VAL A 72 7.64 2.37 -9.85
C VAL A 72 7.07 3.11 -11.07
N LEU A 73 7.28 2.61 -12.28
CA LEU A 73 6.70 3.18 -13.51
C LEU A 73 5.17 3.09 -13.51
N ASP A 74 4.62 1.99 -13.01
CA ASP A 74 3.18 1.80 -12.87
C ASP A 74 2.59 2.79 -11.86
N ILE A 75 3.25 3.01 -10.71
CA ILE A 75 2.83 4.02 -9.73
C ILE A 75 2.90 5.44 -10.33
N VAL A 76 3.94 5.76 -11.11
CA VAL A 76 4.01 7.03 -11.85
C VAL A 76 2.84 7.17 -12.82
N SER A 77 2.43 6.09 -13.47
CA SER A 77 1.28 6.09 -14.38
C SER A 77 -0.02 6.39 -13.63
N VAL A 78 -0.22 5.82 -12.43
CA VAL A 78 -1.35 6.16 -11.55
C VAL A 78 -1.30 7.64 -11.17
N TYR A 79 -0.15 8.17 -10.76
CA TYR A 79 -0.01 9.59 -10.44
C TYR A 79 -0.38 10.52 -11.60
N ARG A 80 0.00 10.15 -12.83
CA ARG A 80 -0.17 10.99 -14.02
C ARG A 80 -1.57 10.93 -14.60
N TYR A 81 -2.19 9.75 -14.63
CA TYR A 81 -3.37 9.49 -15.45
C TYR A 81 -4.62 9.11 -14.66
N HIS A 82 -4.51 8.84 -13.36
CA HIS A 82 -5.68 8.43 -12.59
C HIS A 82 -6.67 9.59 -12.43
N GLU A 83 -7.94 9.35 -12.77
CA GLU A 83 -8.99 10.38 -12.78
C GLU A 83 -9.24 10.99 -11.39
N LYS A 84 -9.26 10.14 -10.36
CA LYS A 84 -9.52 10.54 -8.97
C LYS A 84 -8.27 11.19 -8.33
N PRO A 85 -8.34 12.47 -7.87
CA PRO A 85 -7.20 13.17 -7.26
C PRO A 85 -6.64 12.47 -6.02
N CYS A 86 -7.49 11.80 -5.23
CA CYS A 86 -7.06 11.06 -4.05
C CYS A 86 -6.09 9.90 -4.40
N CYS A 87 -6.30 9.23 -5.52
CA CYS A 87 -5.42 8.15 -5.98
C CYS A 87 -4.11 8.71 -6.52
N ARG A 88 -4.16 9.83 -7.25
CA ARG A 88 -2.95 10.55 -7.69
C ARG A 88 -2.09 10.98 -6.49
N ARG A 89 -2.72 11.54 -5.45
CA ARG A 89 -2.05 11.93 -4.20
C ARG A 89 -1.45 10.74 -3.48
N LEU A 90 -2.18 9.62 -3.38
CA LEU A 90 -1.66 8.40 -2.76
C LEU A 90 -0.45 7.86 -3.52
N ALA A 91 -0.49 7.82 -4.85
CA ALA A 91 0.64 7.43 -5.69
C ALA A 91 1.84 8.37 -5.52
N MET A 92 1.61 9.69 -5.44
CA MET A 92 2.67 10.68 -5.16
C MET A 92 3.40 10.40 -3.83
N ILE A 93 2.64 10.08 -2.77
CA ILE A 93 3.21 9.74 -1.45
C ILE A 93 3.93 8.38 -1.51
N ALA A 94 3.40 7.40 -2.24
CA ALA A 94 4.09 6.13 -2.43
C ALA A 94 5.45 6.33 -3.13
N LEU A 95 5.50 7.14 -4.18
CA LEU A 95 6.76 7.46 -4.87
C LEU A 95 7.77 8.14 -3.94
N SER A 96 7.33 9.06 -3.08
CA SER A 96 8.22 9.72 -2.12
C SER A 96 8.79 8.75 -1.10
N LYS A 97 7.98 7.81 -0.60
CA LYS A 97 8.43 6.79 0.36
C LYS A 97 9.37 5.76 -0.23
N ILE A 98 9.22 5.41 -1.52
CA ILE A 98 10.15 4.50 -2.22
C ILE A 98 11.55 5.15 -2.39
N GLN A 99 11.65 6.48 -2.33
CA GLN A 99 12.90 7.24 -2.48
C GLN A 99 13.72 6.91 -3.75
N ASN A 100 13.04 6.50 -4.83
CA ASN A 100 13.70 6.22 -6.10
C ASN A 100 14.11 7.54 -6.80
N GLY A 101 15.41 7.74 -7.06
CA GLY A 101 15.92 8.98 -7.65
C GLY A 101 15.32 9.36 -9.00
N TRP A 102 15.09 8.38 -9.88
CA TRP A 102 14.43 8.65 -11.17
C TRP A 102 12.98 9.12 -10.98
N ALA A 103 12.25 8.53 -10.04
CA ALA A 103 10.89 8.96 -9.72
C ALA A 103 10.87 10.37 -9.11
N MET A 104 11.82 10.71 -8.25
CA MET A 104 11.94 12.05 -7.67
C MET A 104 12.29 13.11 -8.72
N ASP A 105 13.20 12.79 -9.65
CA ASP A 105 13.49 13.66 -10.79
C ASP A 105 12.26 13.87 -11.68
N PHE A 106 11.44 12.82 -11.86
CA PHE A 106 10.17 12.93 -12.57
C PHE A 106 9.19 13.86 -11.85
N LEU A 107 8.98 13.68 -10.54
CA LEU A 107 8.12 14.53 -9.72
C LEU A 107 8.58 16.00 -9.76
N LYS A 108 9.89 16.25 -9.62
CA LYS A 108 10.48 17.59 -9.73
C LYS A 108 10.15 18.27 -11.05
N ARG A 109 10.29 17.55 -12.18
CA ARG A 109 9.92 18.08 -13.50
C ARG A 109 8.43 18.34 -13.64
N ASN A 110 7.58 17.60 -12.92
CA ASN A 110 6.14 17.71 -13.02
C ASN A 110 5.53 18.89 -12.22
N ILE A 111 6.27 19.47 -11.26
CA ILE A 111 5.80 20.61 -10.44
C ILE A 111 5.24 21.76 -11.29
N LYS A 112 5.88 22.07 -12.42
CA LYS A 112 5.46 23.18 -13.29
C LYS A 112 4.17 22.91 -14.07
N TYR A 113 3.73 21.66 -14.15
CA TYR A 113 2.52 21.23 -14.86
C TYR A 113 1.35 20.94 -13.92
N GLU A 114 1.58 20.85 -12.60
CA GLU A 114 0.51 20.62 -11.64
C GLU A 114 -0.33 21.89 -11.48
N THR A 115 -1.63 21.78 -11.76
CA THR A 115 -2.59 22.88 -11.68
C THR A 115 -3.29 22.94 -10.33
N ASP A 116 -3.39 21.80 -9.62
CA ASP A 116 -3.96 21.75 -8.28
C ASP A 116 -2.96 22.35 -7.26
N VAL A 117 -3.36 23.45 -6.63
CA VAL A 117 -2.49 24.24 -5.73
C VAL A 117 -2.02 23.43 -4.53
N GLU A 118 -2.89 22.62 -3.94
CA GLU A 118 -2.54 21.85 -2.73
C GLU A 118 -1.64 20.67 -3.09
N MET A 119 -1.91 19.99 -4.20
CA MET A 119 -1.07 18.92 -4.72
C MET A 119 0.30 19.45 -5.14
N LYS A 120 0.38 20.64 -5.74
CA LYS A 120 1.63 21.30 -6.09
C LYS A 120 2.47 21.62 -4.85
N LYS A 121 1.88 22.19 -3.79
CA LYS A 121 2.59 22.45 -2.52
C LYS A 121 3.14 21.16 -1.91
N GLN A 122 2.34 20.10 -1.89
CA GLN A 122 2.78 18.79 -1.40
C GLN A 122 3.95 18.23 -2.21
N LEU A 123 3.87 18.34 -3.53
CA LEU A 123 4.92 17.90 -4.45
C LEU A 123 6.22 18.68 -4.25
N GLU A 124 6.14 20.01 -4.10
CA GLU A 124 7.29 20.87 -3.79
C GLU A 124 7.96 20.46 -2.48
N HIS A 125 7.18 20.22 -1.42
CA HIS A 125 7.70 19.78 -0.12
C HIS A 125 8.37 18.41 -0.20
N ILE A 126 7.75 17.45 -0.90
CA ILE A 126 8.34 16.10 -1.14
C ILE A 126 9.68 16.21 -1.82
N VAL A 127 9.74 16.98 -2.92
CA VAL A 127 10.96 17.16 -3.72
C VAL A 127 12.03 17.86 -2.89
N PHE A 128 11.67 18.93 -2.18
CA PHE A 128 12.59 19.66 -1.31
C PHE A 128 13.20 18.76 -0.24
N ASN A 129 12.39 17.98 0.48
CA ASN A 129 12.88 17.07 1.52
C ASN A 129 13.82 16.00 0.93
N TYR A 130 13.45 15.40 -0.20
CA TYR A 130 14.29 14.38 -0.83
C TYR A 130 15.69 14.89 -1.19
N TYR A 131 15.79 16.05 -1.86
CA TYR A 131 17.11 16.59 -2.21
C TYR A 131 17.83 17.22 -1.00
N GLY A 132 17.10 17.71 -0.01
CA GLY A 132 17.68 18.20 1.25
C GLY A 132 18.39 17.08 2.01
N GLU A 133 17.69 15.96 2.25
CA GLU A 133 18.26 14.77 2.88
C GLU A 133 19.47 14.21 2.12
N ASN A 134 19.39 14.15 0.78
CA ASN A 134 20.45 13.58 -0.05
C ASN A 134 21.63 14.54 -0.36
N SER A 135 21.49 15.85 -0.11
CA SER A 135 22.59 16.82 -0.30
C SER A 135 23.41 17.06 0.97
N GLY A 136 23.06 16.42 2.09
CA GLY A 136 23.73 16.62 3.38
C GLY A 136 23.44 17.97 4.03
N LEU A 137 22.52 18.76 3.47
CA LEU A 137 22.06 20.00 4.06
C LEU A 137 21.03 19.67 5.14
N GLN A 138 21.35 19.96 6.41
CA GLN A 138 20.36 19.84 7.48
C GLN A 138 19.19 20.79 7.19
N VAL A 139 18.08 20.22 6.74
CA VAL A 139 16.86 20.97 6.47
C VAL A 139 16.18 21.26 7.81
N LYS A 140 16.32 22.50 8.29
CA LYS A 140 15.48 23.01 9.38
C LYS A 140 14.06 23.16 8.82
N PRO A 141 13.03 22.53 9.41
CA PRO A 141 11.67 22.59 8.89
C PRO A 141 11.21 24.05 8.79
N SER A 142 10.82 24.47 7.58
CA SER A 142 10.35 25.82 7.29
C SER A 142 8.87 25.94 7.62
N GLY A 143 8.55 26.05 8.90
CA GLY A 143 7.22 26.43 9.36
C GLY A 143 6.88 25.95 10.77
N PRO A 144 6.09 26.72 11.54
CA PRO A 144 5.60 26.26 12.83
C PRO A 144 4.69 25.04 12.60
N VAL A 145 5.06 23.92 13.22
CA VAL A 145 4.13 22.83 13.47
C VAL A 145 2.98 23.45 14.26
N LEU A 146 1.78 23.47 13.69
CA LEU A 146 0.59 23.94 14.37
C LEU A 146 0.46 23.12 15.65
N ALA A 147 0.86 23.71 16.77
CA ALA A 147 0.54 23.20 18.08
C ALA A 147 -0.98 23.35 18.23
N GLU A 148 -1.68 22.22 18.16
CA GLU A 148 -3.09 22.14 18.56
C GLU A 148 -3.23 22.70 19.98
N LYS A 149 -4.20 23.60 20.14
CA LYS A 149 -4.72 24.04 21.44
C LYS A 149 -5.89 23.16 21.83
#